data_AF-A0A6M6JFF2-F1
#
_entry.id   AF-A0A6M6JFF2-F1
#
_cell.length_a   1.000
_cell.length_b   1.000
_cell.length_c   1.000
_cell.angle_alpha   90.00
_cell.angle_beta   90.00
_cell.angle_gamma   90.00
#
_symmetry.space_group_name_H-M   'P 1'
#
loop_
_entity.id
_entity.type
_entity.pdbx_description
1 polymer ?
#
loop_
_entity_poly.entity_id
_entity_poly.type
_entity_poly.pdbx_seq_one_letter_code
_entity_poly.pdbx_strand_id
1 'polypeptide(L)'
;MTHQDQDRYTAAMHAMQSGVAADQSGGSEDGTPKHLRVGVNSALVSVAGIGRLLIDKGVITQDEYEAAVADAMENEVRLYERRLSERLGSTVTLS
;
A
#
# COMPACT_ATOMS: atom_id res chain seq x y z
N MET A 1 6.80 19.94 -1.49
CA MET A 1 8.04 19.15 -1.61
C MET A 1 9.08 20.06 -2.25
N THR A 2 10.31 20.10 -1.75
CA THR A 2 11.36 20.94 -2.36
C THR A 2 11.69 20.42 -3.77
N HIS A 3 12.26 21.24 -4.66
CA HIS A 3 12.69 20.75 -5.99
C HIS A 3 13.69 19.58 -5.84
N GLN A 4 14.59 19.65 -4.86
CA GLN A 4 15.52 18.55 -4.56
C GLN A 4 14.81 17.25 -4.17
N ASP A 5 13.78 17.32 -3.34
CA ASP A 5 13.03 16.12 -2.92
C ASP A 5 12.15 15.58 -4.07
N GLN A 6 11.66 16.44 -4.96
CA GLN A 6 10.94 16.04 -6.19
C GLN A 6 11.84 15.26 -7.14
N ASP A 7 13.06 15.74 -7.37
CA ASP A 7 14.03 15.07 -8.23
C ASP A 7 14.44 13.73 -7.63
N ARG A 8 14.70 13.68 -6.31
CA ARG A 8 15.02 12.43 -5.60
C ARG A 8 13.88 11.42 -5.66
N TYR A 9 12.64 11.86 -5.43
CA TYR A 9 11.47 10.99 -5.51
C TYR A 9 11.28 10.46 -6.93
N THR A 10 11.40 11.32 -7.94
CA THR A 10 11.24 10.93 -9.35
C THR A 10 12.31 9.93 -9.79
N ALA A 11 13.58 10.16 -9.41
CA ALA A 11 14.66 9.23 -9.67
C ALA A 11 14.42 7.86 -8.99
N ALA A 12 13.98 7.87 -7.73
CA ALA A 12 13.64 6.65 -7.00
C ALA A 12 12.46 5.90 -7.63
N MET A 13 11.44 6.62 -8.11
CA MET A 13 10.30 6.05 -8.84
C MET A 13 10.73 5.33 -10.13
N HIS A 14 11.62 5.94 -10.91
CA HIS A 14 12.17 5.30 -12.12
C HIS A 14 13.01 4.07 -11.80
N ALA A 15 13.82 4.13 -10.74
CA ALA A 15 14.60 2.98 -10.28
C ALA A 15 13.69 1.82 -9.83
N MET A 16 12.67 2.11 -9.02
CA MET A 16 11.69 1.11 -8.57
C MET A 16 10.90 0.52 -9.75
N GLN A 17 10.50 1.33 -10.71
CA GLN A 17 9.86 0.85 -11.95
C GLN A 17 10.76 -0.09 -12.76
N SER A 18 12.08 0.15 -12.77
CA SER A 18 13.05 -0.73 -13.43
C SER A 18 13.22 -2.04 -12.67
N GLY A 19 13.26 -1.98 -11.34
CA GLY A 19 13.27 -3.17 -10.48
C GLY A 19 12.04 -4.06 -10.70
N VAL A 20 10.84 -3.49 -10.71
CA VAL A 20 9.59 -4.23 -11.01
C VAL A 20 9.66 -4.91 -12.38
N ALA A 21 10.18 -4.22 -13.40
CA ALA A 21 10.30 -4.79 -14.73
C ALA A 21 11.29 -5.97 -14.78
N ALA A 22 12.43 -5.83 -14.10
CA ALA A 22 13.44 -6.88 -14.00
C ALA A 22 12.90 -8.11 -13.25
N ASP A 23 12.23 -7.90 -12.12
CA ASP A 23 11.62 -8.97 -11.32
C ASP A 23 10.56 -9.74 -12.12
N GLN A 24 9.67 -9.04 -12.83
CA GLN A 24 8.68 -9.66 -13.71
C GLN A 24 9.32 -10.43 -14.87
N SER A 25 10.37 -9.88 -15.48
CA SER A 25 11.11 -10.57 -16.54
C SER A 25 11.84 -11.81 -16.02
N GLY A 26 12.19 -11.83 -14.72
CA GLY A 26 12.78 -12.96 -14.01
C GLY A 26 11.81 -14.06 -13.61
N GLY A 27 10.51 -13.92 -13.94
CA GLY A 27 9.50 -14.94 -13.67
C GLY A 27 8.68 -14.72 -12.39
N SER A 28 8.68 -13.51 -11.82
CA SER A 28 7.82 -13.17 -10.68
C SER A 28 6.34 -13.43 -10.97
N GLU A 29 5.69 -14.22 -10.10
CA GLU A 29 4.29 -14.65 -10.22
C GLU A 29 3.28 -13.69 -9.57
N ASP A 30 3.72 -12.49 -9.18
CA ASP A 30 2.87 -11.42 -8.63
C ASP A 30 1.60 -11.18 -9.49
N GLY A 31 1.71 -11.37 -10.81
CA GLY A 31 0.55 -11.38 -11.72
C GLY A 31 -0.05 -10.00 -11.98
N THR A 32 0.35 -8.94 -11.26
CA THR A 32 -0.10 -7.58 -11.57
C THR A 32 0.66 -6.98 -12.76
N PRO A 33 -0.02 -6.26 -13.67
CA PRO A 33 0.66 -5.47 -14.71
C PRO A 33 1.66 -4.48 -14.09
N LYS A 34 2.85 -4.33 -14.69
CA LYS A 34 3.94 -3.45 -14.21
C LYS A 34 3.45 -2.08 -13.69
N HIS A 35 2.63 -1.39 -14.48
CA HIS A 35 2.15 -0.05 -14.14
C HIS A 35 1.24 -0.05 -12.90
N LEU A 36 0.44 -1.10 -12.71
CA LEU A 36 -0.40 -1.28 -11.53
C LEU A 36 0.49 -1.53 -10.30
N ARG A 37 1.49 -2.41 -10.41
CA ARG A 37 2.42 -2.70 -9.30
C ARG A 37 3.20 -1.47 -8.85
N VAL A 38 3.72 -0.70 -9.81
CA VAL A 38 4.43 0.57 -9.54
C VAL A 38 3.49 1.57 -8.87
N GLY A 39 2.23 1.67 -9.33
CA GLY A 39 1.22 2.52 -8.72
C GLY A 39 0.94 2.14 -7.26
N VAL A 40 0.65 0.86 -7.00
CA VAL A 40 0.41 0.35 -5.63
C VAL A 40 1.62 0.59 -4.73
N ASN A 41 2.82 0.26 -5.20
CA ASN A 41 4.05 0.48 -4.42
C ASN A 41 4.25 1.96 -4.07
N SER A 42 3.98 2.87 -5.01
CA SER A 42 4.09 4.31 -4.76
C SER A 42 3.08 4.82 -3.73
N ALA A 43 1.85 4.28 -3.75
CA ALA A 43 0.82 4.61 -2.76
C ALA A 43 1.23 4.10 -1.36
N LEU A 44 1.71 2.86 -1.26
CA LEU A 44 2.18 2.26 -0.01
C LEU A 44 3.35 3.03 0.59
N VAL A 45 4.35 3.39 -0.23
CA VAL A 45 5.51 4.19 0.22
C VAL A 45 5.06 5.58 0.70
N SER A 46 4.07 6.20 0.05
CA SER A 46 3.55 7.50 0.48
C SER A 46 2.87 7.40 1.85
N VAL A 47 2.04 6.38 2.08
CA VAL A 47 1.40 6.13 3.39
C VAL A 47 2.43 5.84 4.47
N ALA A 48 3.42 4.98 4.17
CA ALA A 48 4.51 4.69 5.10
C ALA A 48 5.34 5.94 5.44
N GLY A 49 5.59 6.82 4.46
CA GLY A 49 6.28 8.09 4.67
C GLY A 49 5.53 9.03 5.63
N ILE A 50 4.20 9.09 5.52
CA ILE A 50 3.36 9.88 6.45
C ILE A 50 3.41 9.27 7.85
N GLY A 51 3.20 7.95 7.98
CA GLY A 51 3.25 7.27 9.27
C GLY A 51 4.59 7.50 9.97
N ARG A 52 5.69 7.33 9.22
CA ARG A 52 7.04 7.56 9.72
C ARG A 52 7.25 8.99 10.19
N LEU A 53 6.79 9.98 9.41
CA LEU A 53 6.90 11.39 9.78
C LEU A 53 6.18 11.69 11.10
N LEU A 54 4.97 11.15 11.30
CA LEU A 54 4.19 11.37 12.52
C LEU A 54 4.85 10.73 13.75
N ILE A 55 5.40 9.52 13.59
CA ILE A 55 6.16 8.83 14.64
C ILE A 55 7.43 9.61 14.99
N ASP A 56 8.22 10.00 14.00
CA ASP A 56 9.48 10.74 14.22
C ASP A 56 9.22 12.13 14.85
N LYS A 57 8.01 12.68 14.69
CA LYS A 57 7.56 13.91 15.36
C LYS A 57 6.95 13.69 16.74
N GLY A 58 6.80 12.44 17.18
CA GLY A 58 6.18 12.07 18.46
C GLY A 58 4.68 12.37 18.53
N VAL A 59 4.01 12.49 17.37
CA VAL A 59 2.56 12.75 17.30
C VAL A 59 1.77 11.48 17.58
N ILE A 60 2.29 10.35 17.11
CA ILE A 60 1.79 9.01 17.39
C ILE A 60 2.97 8.10 17.74
N THR A 61 2.70 7.01 18.43
CA THR A 61 3.63 5.93 18.70
C THR A 61 3.62 4.90 17.57
N GLN A 62 4.65 4.04 17.54
CA GLN A 62 4.69 2.89 16.64
C GLN A 62 3.50 1.95 16.88
N ASP A 63 3.17 1.68 18.14
CA ASP A 63 2.05 0.80 18.52
C ASP A 63 0.69 1.36 18.06
N GLU A 64 0.46 2.67 18.20
CA GLU A 64 -0.75 3.33 17.69
C GLU A 64 -0.85 3.25 16.17
N TYR A 65 0.28 3.41 15.46
CA TYR A 65 0.31 3.26 14.00
C TYR A 65 -0.04 1.83 13.58
N GLU A 66 0.56 0.83 14.22
CA GLU A 66 0.30 -0.59 13.92
C GLU A 66 -1.14 -0.98 14.24
N ALA A 67 -1.67 -0.56 15.38
CA ALA A 67 -3.06 -0.78 15.75
C ALA A 67 -4.03 -0.16 14.71
N ALA A 68 -3.77 1.08 14.28
CA ALA A 68 -4.60 1.74 13.28
C ALA A 68 -4.56 1.04 11.91
N VAL A 69 -3.41 0.49 11.51
CA VAL A 69 -3.30 -0.30 10.27
C VAL A 69 -4.08 -1.61 10.38
N ALA A 70 -4.00 -2.29 11.52
CA ALA A 70 -4.79 -3.51 11.77
C ALA A 70 -6.30 -3.23 11.73
N ASP A 71 -6.77 -2.22 12.47
CA ASP A 71 -8.17 -1.79 12.48
C ASP A 71 -8.68 -1.45 11.07
N ALA A 72 -7.86 -0.77 10.26
CA ALA A 72 -8.19 -0.44 8.89
C ALA A 72 -8.34 -1.69 8.02
N MET A 73 -7.46 -2.68 8.17
CA MET A 73 -7.53 -3.94 7.40
C MET A 73 -8.77 -4.76 7.79
N GLU A 74 -9.08 -4.86 9.08
CA GLU A 74 -10.30 -5.53 9.53
C GLU A 74 -11.56 -4.83 8.98
N ASN A 75 -11.54 -3.49 8.91
CA ASN A 75 -12.63 -2.75 8.30
C ASN A 75 -12.79 -3.06 6.81
N GLU A 76 -11.69 -3.25 6.09
CA GLU A 76 -11.70 -3.65 4.69
C GLU A 76 -12.31 -5.06 4.53
N VAL A 77 -11.96 -6.01 5.41
CA VAL A 77 -12.60 -7.33 5.47
C VAL A 77 -14.10 -7.19 5.66
N ARG A 78 -14.55 -6.42 6.65
CA ARG A 78 -15.99 -6.16 6.90
C ARG A 78 -16.69 -5.51 5.71
N LEU A 79 -16.00 -4.65 4.96
CA LEU A 79 -16.51 -4.05 3.73
C LEU A 79 -16.73 -5.09 2.64
N TYR A 80 -15.77 -6.00 2.44
CA TYR A 80 -15.91 -7.10 1.48
C TYR A 80 -16.99 -8.10 1.88
N GLU A 81 -17.06 -8.50 3.14
CA GLU A 81 -18.12 -9.38 3.66
C GLU A 81 -19.51 -8.83 3.33
N ARG A 82 -19.73 -7.54 3.59
CA ARG A 82 -20.98 -6.86 3.24
C ARG A 82 -21.26 -6.88 1.73
N ARG A 83 -20.30 -6.44 0.90
CA ARG A 83 -20.46 -6.40 -0.56
C ARG A 83 -20.74 -7.80 -1.15
N LEU A 84 -20.05 -8.81 -0.64
CA LEU A 84 -20.23 -10.20 -1.06
C LEU A 84 -21.59 -10.73 -0.61
N SER A 85 -22.00 -10.41 0.62
CA SER A 85 -23.30 -10.84 1.13
C SER A 85 -24.45 -10.26 0.30
N GLU A 86 -24.37 -8.97 -0.05
CA GLU A 86 -25.31 -8.30 -0.93
C GLU A 86 -25.35 -8.97 -2.32
N ARG A 87 -24.17 -9.28 -2.89
CA ARG A 87 -24.07 -9.87 -4.23
C ARG A 87 -24.54 -11.33 -4.29
N LEU A 88 -24.34 -12.11 -3.23
CA LEU A 88 -24.63 -13.54 -3.19
C LEU A 88 -25.99 -13.85 -2.53
N GLY A 89 -26.67 -12.87 -1.94
CA GLY A 89 -27.97 -13.05 -1.28
C GLY A 89 -27.92 -13.90 -0.01
N SER A 90 -26.74 -14.08 0.58
CA SER A 90 -26.51 -14.88 1.79
C SER A 90 -25.38 -14.26 2.62
N THR A 91 -25.36 -14.51 3.92
CA THR A 91 -24.31 -13.98 4.79
C THR A 91 -22.95 -14.61 4.48
N VAL A 92 -21.96 -13.77 4.20
CA VAL A 92 -20.57 -14.15 3.96
C VAL A 92 -19.69 -13.71 5.12
N THR A 93 -18.80 -14.59 5.56
CA THR A 93 -17.77 -14.33 6.58
C THR A 93 -16.41 -14.75 6.04
N LEU A 94 -15.40 -13.91 6.20
CA LEU A 94 -14.02 -14.13 5.75
C LEU A 94 -13.11 -14.27 6.97
N SER A 95 -12.33 -15.35 7.03
CA SER A 95 -11.43 -15.70 8.14
C SER A 95 -9.99 -15.85 7.69
#